data_AF-A0A0F4IRS5-F1
#
_entry.id   AF-A0A0F4IRS5-F1
#
_cell.length_a   1.000
_cell.length_b   1.000
_cell.length_c   1.000
_cell.angle_alpha   90.00
_cell.angle_beta   90.00
_cell.angle_gamma   90.00
#
_symmetry.space_group_name_H-M   'P 1'
#
loop_
_entity.id
_entity.type
_entity.pdbx_description
1 polymer ?
#
loop_
_entity_poly.entity_id
_entity_poly.type
_entity_poly.pdbx_seq_one_letter_code
_entity_poly.pdbx_strand_id
1 'polypeptide(L)'
;VLTSVRLPAALPGERAACHRAISRARAEWPLVEAVARLALQGSVITRAAVAAGGVARVPLRLPEVEAALTGREATPGVLAEA
;
A
#
# COMPACT_ATOMS: atom_id res chain seq x y z
N VAL A 1 20.36 -2.06 -19.59
CA VAL A 1 20.77 -1.85 -18.18
C VAL A 1 19.85 -0.79 -17.58
N LEU A 2 19.26 -1.06 -16.40
CA LEU A 2 18.51 -0.05 -15.65
C LEU A 2 19.53 0.88 -14.96
N THR A 3 19.48 2.18 -15.24
CA THR A 3 20.48 3.16 -14.77
C THR A 3 19.99 4.03 -13.62
N SER A 4 18.69 4.28 -13.51
CA SER A 4 18.09 4.96 -12.36
C SER A 4 16.60 4.68 -12.24
N VAL A 5 16.07 4.90 -11.04
CA VAL A 5 14.63 4.97 -10.73
C VAL A 5 14.42 6.26 -9.93
N ARG A 6 13.36 7.00 -10.25
CA ARG A 6 12.99 8.21 -9.52
C ARG A 6 11.84 7.91 -8.58
N LEU A 7 12.09 8.08 -7.28
CA LEU A 7 11.03 8.10 -6.28
C LEU A 7 10.57 9.55 -6.10
N PRO A 8 9.28 9.86 -6.34
CA PRO A 8 8.78 11.22 -6.12
C PRO A 8 8.80 11.56 -4.63
N ALA A 9 8.82 12.86 -4.32
CA ALA A 9 8.59 13.32 -2.96
C ALA A 9 7.21 12.87 -2.47
N ALA A 10 7.11 12.58 -1.17
CA ALA A 10 5.84 12.25 -0.54
C ALA A 10 4.83 13.40 -0.69
N LEU A 11 3.55 13.06 -0.90
CA LEU A 11 2.48 14.05 -0.93
C LEU A 11 2.26 14.66 0.47
N PRO A 12 1.69 15.88 0.57
CA PRO A 12 1.21 16.40 1.85
C PRO A 12 0.26 15.40 2.51
N GLY A 13 0.49 15.12 3.80
CA GLY A 13 -0.34 14.17 4.56
C GLY A 13 -0.13 12.70 4.17
N GLU A 14 0.88 12.37 3.37
CA GLU A 14 1.13 10.98 2.97
C GLU A 14 1.53 10.09 4.16
N ARG A 15 1.03 8.86 4.12
CA ARG A 15 1.37 7.75 5.01
C ARG A 15 1.57 6.52 4.15
N ALA A 16 2.62 5.74 4.43
CA ALA A 16 2.89 4.50 3.73
C ALA A 16 3.28 3.41 4.72
N ALA A 17 2.87 2.19 4.43
CA ALA A 17 3.24 1.01 5.18
C ALA A 17 3.48 -0.17 4.23
N CYS A 18 4.44 -1.01 4.61
CA CYS A 18 4.65 -2.32 4.01
C CYS A 18 4.59 -3.36 5.13
N HIS A 19 3.77 -4.39 4.93
CA HIS A 19 3.68 -5.52 5.83
C HIS A 19 4.03 -6.80 5.08
N ARG A 20 4.86 -7.64 5.71
CA ARG A 20 5.35 -8.89 5.15
C ARG A 20 4.98 -10.03 6.08
N ALA A 21 4.17 -10.96 5.59
CA ALA A 21 3.90 -12.22 6.27
C ALA A 21 5.09 -13.16 6.03
N ILE A 22 5.90 -13.38 7.08
CA ILE A 22 7.14 -14.15 7.05
C ILE A 22 7.18 -15.14 8.22
N SER A 23 7.75 -16.32 8.00
CA SER A 23 7.91 -17.35 9.02
C SER A 23 9.18 -17.16 9.85
N ARG A 24 10.18 -16.47 9.29
CA ARG A 24 11.41 -16.04 9.95
C ARG A 24 11.63 -14.54 9.78
N ALA A 25 12.12 -13.89 10.84
CA ALA A 25 12.25 -12.44 10.87
C ALA A 25 13.28 -11.86 9.89
N ARG A 26 14.21 -12.67 9.37
CA ARG A 26 15.33 -12.20 8.52
C ARG A 26 15.62 -13.18 7.39
N ALA A 27 16.17 -12.64 6.31
CA ALA A 27 16.65 -13.39 5.15
C ALA A 27 15.59 -14.33 4.52
N GLU A 28 14.31 -13.94 4.50
CA GLU A 28 13.23 -14.69 3.86
C GLU A 28 12.55 -13.90 2.74
N TRP A 29 11.92 -14.65 1.84
CA TRP A 29 10.90 -14.14 0.93
C TRP A 29 9.55 -14.08 1.65
N PRO A 30 8.75 -13.01 1.45
CA PRO A 30 7.42 -12.97 2.04
C PRO A 30 6.52 -14.03 1.40
N LEU A 31 5.70 -14.70 2.21
CA LEU A 31 4.57 -15.50 1.68
C LEU A 31 3.58 -14.56 0.98
N VAL A 32 3.28 -13.45 1.65
CA VAL A 32 2.51 -12.33 1.11
C VAL A 32 3.14 -11.03 1.61
N GLU A 33 3.18 -10.03 0.74
CA GLU A 33 3.56 -8.65 1.08
C GLU A 33 2.45 -7.71 0.67
N ALA A 34 1.98 -6.86 1.59
CA ALA A 34 1.00 -5.83 1.31
C ALA A 34 1.64 -4.46 1.49
N VAL A 35 1.51 -3.59 0.48
CA VAL A 35 2.01 -2.23 0.52
C VAL A 35 0.85 -1.28 0.31
N ALA A 36 0.68 -0.32 1.21
CA ALA A 36 -0.33 0.72 1.11
C ALA A 36 0.34 2.10 1.22
N ARG A 37 -0.09 3.03 0.37
CA ARG A 37 0.27 4.44 0.42
C ARG A 37 -0.99 5.28 0.30
N LEU A 38 -1.27 6.07 1.33
CA LEU A 38 -2.44 6.93 1.44
C LEU A 38 -2.00 8.38 1.54
N ALA A 39 -2.69 9.30 0.87
CA ALA A 39 -2.60 10.73 1.17
C ALA A 39 -3.85 11.14 1.95
N LEU A 40 -3.66 11.88 3.04
CA LEU A 40 -4.73 12.28 3.94
C LEU A 40 -4.88 13.80 3.95
N GLN A 41 -6.12 14.26 3.93
CA GLN A 41 -6.48 15.63 4.30
C GLN A 41 -7.37 15.57 5.54
N GLY A 42 -6.79 15.83 6.72
CA GLY A 42 -7.43 15.49 7.98
C GLY A 42 -7.54 13.97 8.14
N SER A 43 -8.75 13.47 8.34
CA SER A 43 -9.07 12.03 8.41
C SER A 43 -9.39 11.41 7.05
N VAL A 44 -9.62 12.22 6.00
CA VAL A 44 -10.13 11.74 4.71
C VAL A 44 -8.99 11.32 3.78
N ILE A 45 -9.11 10.14 3.17
CA ILE A 45 -8.17 9.60 2.19
C ILE A 45 -8.42 10.29 0.84
N THR A 46 -7.50 11.14 0.40
CA THR A 46 -7.59 11.83 -0.90
C THR A 46 -6.92 11.06 -2.03
N ARG A 47 -6.01 10.14 -1.71
CA ARG A 47 -5.38 9.23 -2.66
C ARG A 47 -5.05 7.91 -1.98
N ALA A 48 -5.39 6.80 -2.63
CA ALA A 48 -4.96 5.47 -2.22
C ALA A 48 -4.09 4.82 -3.31
N ALA A 49 -3.08 4.07 -2.90
CA ALA A 49 -2.34 3.15 -3.74
C ALA A 49 -2.07 1.88 -2.92
N VAL A 50 -2.56 0.74 -3.39
CA VAL A 50 -2.44 -0.54 -2.68
C VAL A 50 -1.91 -1.59 -3.65
N ALA A 51 -0.94 -2.36 -3.20
CA ALA A 51 -0.35 -3.45 -3.98
C ALA A 51 -0.05 -4.67 -3.11
N ALA A 52 -0.10 -5.86 -3.73
CA ALA A 52 0.24 -7.13 -3.11
C ALA A 52 1.36 -7.85 -3.88
N GLY A 53 2.33 -8.38 -3.15
CA GLY A 53 3.41 -9.26 -3.63
C GLY A 53 3.26 -10.68 -3.08
N GLY A 54 3.91 -11.65 -3.74
CA GLY A 54 3.88 -13.07 -3.33
C GLY A 54 2.61 -13.83 -3.76
N VAL A 55 1.56 -13.13 -4.19
CA VAL A 55 0.26 -13.71 -4.59
C VAL A 55 0.11 -13.95 -6.10
N ALA A 56 1.06 -13.46 -6.92
CA ALA A 56 1.06 -13.61 -8.37
C ALA A 56 2.49 -13.53 -8.95
N ARG A 57 2.61 -13.71 -10.27
CA ARG A 57 3.91 -13.68 -10.99
C ARG A 57 4.62 -12.32 -10.92
N VAL A 58 3.86 -11.25 -10.70
CA VAL A 58 4.34 -9.87 -10.55
C VAL A 58 3.57 -9.21 -9.42
N PRO A 59 4.12 -8.15 -8.77
CA PRO A 59 3.34 -7.36 -7.82
C PRO A 59 2.05 -6.85 -8.47
N LEU A 60 0.92 -7.08 -7.81
CA LEU A 60 -0.40 -6.69 -8.29
C LEU A 60 -0.82 -5.38 -7.65
N ARG A 61 -1.22 -4.42 -8.49
CA ARG A 61 -1.94 -3.22 -8.04
C ARG A 61 -3.40 -3.61 -7.76
N LEU A 62 -4.00 -3.09 -6.69
CA LEU A 62 -5.36 -3.42 -6.26
C LEU A 62 -6.30 -2.21 -6.44
N PRO A 63 -6.75 -1.89 -7.68
CA PRO A 63 -7.53 -0.69 -7.96
C PRO A 63 -8.91 -0.69 -7.29
N GLU A 64 -9.52 -1.86 -7.06
CA GLU A 64 -10.81 -1.97 -6.38
C GLU A 64 -10.70 -1.54 -4.91
N VAL A 65 -9.63 -1.94 -4.22
CA VAL A 65 -9.31 -1.49 -2.85
C VAL A 65 -9.01 0.02 -2.84
N GLU A 66 -8.27 0.52 -3.84
CA GLU A 66 -7.99 1.95 -3.96
C GLU A 66 -9.26 2.80 -4.11
N ALA A 67 -10.22 2.31 -4.91
CA ALA A 67 -11.52 2.93 -5.10
C ALA A 67 -12.38 2.86 -3.83
N ALA A 68 -12.37 1.72 -3.13
CA ALA A 68 -13.10 1.54 -1.88
C ALA A 68 -12.61 2.45 -0.75
N LEU A 69 -11.35 2.90 -0.78
CA LEU A 69 -10.75 3.77 0.24
C LEU A 69 -10.84 5.26 -0.07
N THR A 70 -10.69 5.64 -1.34
CA THR A 70 -10.60 7.05 -1.73
C THR A 70 -11.90 7.79 -1.41
N GLY A 71 -11.79 8.93 -0.72
CA GLY A 71 -12.92 9.75 -0.27
C GLY A 71 -13.51 9.34 1.09
N ARG A 72 -13.06 8.23 1.69
CA ARG A 72 -13.51 7.79 3.01
C ARG A 72 -12.57 8.23 4.12
N GLU A 73 -13.07 8.23 5.35
CA GLU A 73 -12.24 8.47 6.53
C GLU A 73 -11.37 7.25 6.86
N ALA A 74 -10.10 7.46 7.22
CA ALA A 74 -9.14 6.42 7.57
C ALA A 74 -9.38 5.83 8.97
N THR A 75 -10.58 5.31 9.20
CA THR A 75 -10.95 4.60 10.42
C THR A 75 -10.63 3.11 10.30
N PRO A 76 -10.41 2.39 11.41
CA PRO A 76 -10.16 0.94 11.37
C PRO A 76 -11.26 0.14 10.64
N GLY A 77 -12.53 0.55 10.77
CA GLY A 77 -13.65 -0.11 10.09
C GLY A 77 -13.59 0.06 8.57
N VAL A 78 -13.39 1.28 8.09
CA VAL A 78 -13.22 1.58 6.66
C VAL A 78 -12.04 0.81 6.06
N LEU A 79 -10.92 0.77 6.78
CA LEU A 79 -9.71 0.09 6.32
C LEU A 79 -9.85 -1.44 6.30
N ALA A 80 -10.70 -2.02 7.15
CA ALA A 80 -10.93 -3.46 7.21
C ALA A 80 -11.97 -3.95 6.19
N GLU A 81 -12.91 -3.09 5.78
CA GLU A 81 -13.93 -3.40 4.77
C GLU A 81 -13.41 -3.34 3.34
N ALA A 82 -12.36 -2.56 3.09
CA ALA A 82 -11.78 -2.32 1.77
C ALA A 82 -10.88 -3.47 1.31
#